data_AF-A0A973EY08-F1
#
_entry.id   AF-A0A973EY08-F1
#
_cell.length_a   1.000
_cell.length_b   1.000
_cell.length_c   1.000
_cell.angle_alpha   90.00
_cell.angle_beta   90.00
_cell.angle_gamma   90.00
#
_symmetry.space_group_name_H-M   'P 1'
#
loop_
_entity.id
_entity.type
_entity.pdbx_description
1 polymer ?
#
loop_
_entity_poly.entity_id
_entity_poly.type
_entity_poly.pdbx_seq_one_letter_code
_entity_poly.pdbx_strand_id
1 'polypeptide(L)'
;MKAVIYTSVLLILLSPVFCNGQETIYGSGFQTITGTNPAFSGSEGNGTVRLSYFNFYPGKNYNLHSVFLSFDSYFEELHGGAGFYLSNDYLGGIVNDIRAGFSYAYFLQAGENLFINAGLSASVFHRGF
;
A
#
# COMPACT_ATOMS: atom_id res chain seq x y z
N MET A 1 -26.46 31.18 -21.85
CA MET A 1 -25.04 30.75 -21.76
C MET A 1 -24.39 31.10 -20.43
N LYS A 2 -24.37 32.38 -19.98
CA LYS A 2 -23.78 32.78 -18.68
C LYS A 2 -24.44 32.11 -17.46
N ALA A 3 -25.76 32.02 -17.43
CA ALA A 3 -26.49 31.37 -16.33
C ALA A 3 -26.10 29.90 -16.15
N VAL A 4 -25.95 29.15 -17.26
CA VAL A 4 -25.52 27.74 -17.23
C VAL A 4 -24.11 27.62 -16.65
N ILE A 5 -23.19 28.53 -17.02
CA ILE A 5 -21.84 28.56 -16.46
C ILE A 5 -21.86 28.80 -14.94
N TYR A 6 -22.67 29.75 -14.47
CA TYR A 6 -22.81 30.01 -13.03
C TYR A 6 -23.41 28.83 -12.27
N THR A 7 -24.42 28.17 -12.85
CA THR A 7 -25.03 26.97 -12.26
C THR A 7 -24.04 25.81 -12.18
N SER A 8 -23.23 25.59 -13.23
CA SER A 8 -22.20 24.55 -13.23
C SER A 8 -21.08 24.81 -12.20
N VAL A 9 -20.64 26.06 -12.07
CA VAL A 9 -19.63 26.44 -11.06
C VAL A 9 -20.17 26.26 -9.64
N LEU A 10 -21.43 26.64 -9.40
CA LEU A 10 -22.09 26.47 -8.11
C LEU A 10 -22.21 24.99 -7.72
N LEU A 11 -22.53 24.12 -8.69
CA LEU A 11 -22.61 22.67 -8.49
C LEU A 11 -21.27 22.03 -8.11
N ILE A 12 -20.16 22.49 -8.68
CA ILE A 12 -18.81 22.00 -8.34
C ILE A 12 -18.44 22.43 -6.90
N LEU A 13 -18.75 23.67 -6.52
CA LEU A 13 -18.45 24.19 -5.18
C LEU A 13 -19.28 23.54 -4.07
N LEU A 14 -20.47 23.02 -4.40
CA LEU A 14 -21.36 22.33 -3.45
C LEU A 14 -21.13 20.82 -3.39
N SER A 15 -20.16 20.29 -4.13
CA SER A 15 -19.84 18.88 -4.05
C SER A 15 -19.20 18.56 -2.69
N PRO A 16 -19.73 17.57 -1.93
CA PRO A 16 -19.15 17.20 -0.65
C PRO A 16 -17.77 16.56 -0.89
N VAL A 17 -16.72 17.23 -0.42
CA VAL A 17 -15.37 16.68 -0.39
C VAL A 17 -15.24 15.80 0.85
N PHE A 18 -15.28 14.49 0.66
CA PHE A 18 -14.92 13.56 1.72
C PHE A 18 -13.39 13.52 1.86
N CYS A 19 -12.88 14.16 2.89
CA CYS A 19 -11.48 13.99 3.30
C CYS A 19 -11.41 12.78 4.24
N ASN A 20 -11.17 11.60 3.67
CA ASN A 20 -10.78 10.45 4.47
C ASN A 20 -9.29 10.61 4.82
N GLY A 21 -8.91 10.25 6.05
CA GLY A 21 -7.51 10.30 6.48
C GLY A 21 -6.61 9.53 5.50
N GLN A 22 -5.41 10.07 5.24
CA GLN A 22 -4.46 9.45 4.33
C GLN A 22 -4.02 8.09 4.89
N GLU A 23 -3.99 7.08 4.01
CA GLU A 23 -3.42 5.78 4.31
C GLU A 23 -1.98 5.94 4.81
N THR A 24 -1.63 5.32 5.94
CA THR A 24 -0.29 5.44 6.53
C THR A 24 0.69 4.42 5.97
N ILE A 25 0.39 3.75 4.85
CA ILE A 25 1.43 3.00 4.13
C ILE A 25 2.38 4.01 3.50
N TYR A 26 3.39 4.40 4.27
CA TYR A 26 4.46 5.27 3.86
C TYR A 26 5.57 4.44 3.22
N GLY A 27 5.99 4.84 2.03
CA GLY A 27 7.08 4.21 1.31
C GLY A 27 6.83 4.28 -0.18
N SER A 28 7.56 5.18 -0.85
CA SER A 28 7.59 5.22 -2.31
C SER A 28 8.49 4.11 -2.84
N GLY A 29 7.93 3.16 -3.60
CA GLY A 29 8.69 2.27 -4.48
C GLY A 29 8.61 0.78 -4.13
N PHE A 30 9.61 0.04 -4.59
CA PHE A 30 9.69 -1.43 -4.48
C PHE A 30 9.63 -1.95 -3.04
N GLN A 31 9.96 -1.13 -2.04
CA GLN A 31 10.07 -1.57 -0.64
C GLN A 31 8.72 -1.89 0.03
N THR A 32 7.60 -1.33 -0.47
CA THR A 32 6.25 -1.52 0.06
C THR A 32 5.29 -2.13 -0.98
N ILE A 33 5.84 -2.66 -2.07
CA ILE A 33 5.05 -3.09 -3.23
C ILE A 33 4.04 -4.19 -2.88
N THR A 34 4.44 -5.11 -2.01
CA THR A 34 3.64 -6.24 -1.52
C THR A 34 2.41 -5.78 -0.73
N GLY A 35 2.50 -4.64 -0.02
CA GLY A 35 1.39 -4.04 0.74
C GLY A 35 0.53 -3.07 -0.07
N THR A 36 1.05 -2.51 -1.16
CA THR A 36 0.36 -1.50 -1.99
C THR A 36 -0.37 -2.11 -3.19
N ASN A 37 0.23 -3.12 -3.83
CA ASN A 37 -0.38 -3.82 -4.95
C ASN A 37 -0.07 -5.32 -4.89
N PRO A 38 -1.06 -6.17 -4.52
CA PRO A 38 -0.84 -7.60 -4.38
C PRO A 38 -0.43 -8.27 -5.69
N ALA A 39 -0.76 -7.74 -6.87
CA ALA A 39 -0.43 -8.33 -8.17
C ALA A 39 1.08 -8.35 -8.48
N PHE A 40 1.89 -7.61 -7.72
CA PHE A 40 3.35 -7.64 -7.79
C PHE A 40 4.00 -8.69 -6.87
N SER A 41 3.24 -9.39 -6.03
CA SER A 41 3.81 -10.41 -5.14
C SER A 41 4.53 -11.47 -5.97
N GLY A 42 5.83 -11.68 -5.70
CA GLY A 42 6.65 -12.65 -6.43
C GLY A 42 7.00 -12.26 -7.86
N SER A 43 6.75 -11.03 -8.31
CA SER A 43 7.07 -10.60 -9.69
C SER A 43 8.57 -10.59 -10.00
N GLU A 44 9.41 -10.55 -8.96
CA GLU A 44 10.88 -10.66 -9.09
C GLU A 44 11.37 -12.09 -9.30
N GLY A 45 10.49 -13.10 -9.18
CA GLY A 45 10.81 -14.52 -9.30
C GLY A 45 11.50 -15.09 -8.05
N ASN A 46 12.59 -14.48 -7.60
CA ASN A 46 13.32 -14.92 -6.41
C ASN A 46 12.59 -14.52 -5.12
N GLY A 47 12.92 -15.21 -4.02
CA GLY A 47 12.48 -14.80 -2.69
C GLY A 47 13.19 -13.52 -2.25
N THR A 48 12.43 -12.45 -2.06
CA THR A 48 12.96 -11.13 -1.70
C THR A 48 12.44 -10.72 -0.33
N VAL A 49 13.35 -10.41 0.59
CA VAL A 49 13.04 -9.78 1.89
C VAL A 49 13.34 -8.29 1.79
N ARG A 50 12.43 -7.45 2.28
CA ARG A 50 12.58 -5.99 2.32
C ARG A 50 12.39 -5.51 3.73
N LEU A 51 13.30 -4.66 4.21
CA LEU A 51 13.23 -4.04 5.52
C LEU A 51 13.51 -2.54 5.37
N SER A 52 12.63 -1.72 5.91
CA SER A 52 12.71 -0.27 5.82
C SER A 52 12.45 0.36 7.18
N TYR A 53 13.15 1.46 7.44
CA TYR A 53 12.94 2.33 8.59
C TYR A 53 12.87 3.78 8.12
N PHE A 54 11.83 4.49 8.53
CA PHE A 54 11.62 5.90 8.22
C PHE A 54 11.51 6.73 9.50
N ASN A 55 12.20 7.87 9.52
CA ASN A 55 12.08 8.89 10.56
C ASN A 55 11.68 10.21 9.90
N PHE A 56 10.41 10.61 10.05
CA PHE A 56 9.81 11.67 9.23
C PHE A 56 10.20 13.09 9.67
N TYR A 57 10.49 13.31 10.96
CA TYR A 57 10.77 14.63 11.51
C TYR A 57 11.75 14.59 12.69
N PRO A 58 13.03 14.23 12.45
CA PRO A 58 14.02 14.03 13.52
C PRO A 58 14.30 15.29 14.34
N GLY A 59 14.21 16.48 13.75
CA GLY A 59 14.68 17.73 14.38
C GLY A 59 13.73 18.42 15.37
N LYS A 60 12.54 17.86 15.62
CA LYS A 60 11.49 18.51 16.45
C LYS A 60 10.98 17.64 17.60
N ASN A 61 11.66 16.53 17.91
CA ASN A 61 11.26 15.56 18.94
C ASN A 61 9.84 15.00 18.78
N TYR A 62 9.25 15.07 17.57
CA TYR A 62 7.95 14.45 17.30
C TYR A 62 8.02 12.92 17.35
N ASN A 63 9.22 12.33 17.25
CA ASN A 63 9.47 10.89 17.44
C ASN A 63 8.57 10.03 16.52
N LEU A 64 8.43 10.47 15.27
CA LEU A 64 7.59 9.86 14.23
C LEU A 64 8.41 8.86 13.43
N HIS A 65 8.16 7.58 13.68
CA HIS A 65 8.93 6.49 13.10
C HIS A 65 8.02 5.47 12.45
N SER A 66 8.48 4.90 11.34
CA SER A 66 7.80 3.79 10.69
C SER A 66 8.80 2.68 10.41
N VAL A 67 8.41 1.45 10.69
CA VAL A 67 9.15 0.24 10.32
C VAL A 67 8.29 -0.56 9.37
N PHE A 68 8.88 -1.07 8.30
CA PHE A 68 8.22 -1.94 7.34
C PHE A 68 9.09 -3.16 7.06
N LEU A 69 8.50 -4.35 7.15
CA LEU A 69 9.11 -5.63 6.80
C LEU A 69 8.19 -6.35 5.83
N SER A 70 8.73 -6.87 4.73
CA SER A 70 7.98 -7.72 3.82
C SER A 70 8.83 -8.84 3.25
N PHE A 71 8.14 -9.88 2.80
CA PHE A 71 8.72 -10.96 2.02
C PHE A 71 7.74 -11.38 0.93
N ASP A 72 8.24 -11.65 -0.27
CA ASP A 72 7.47 -12.31 -1.32
C ASP A 72 8.38 -13.11 -2.25
N SER A 73 7.79 -14.11 -2.92
CA SER A 73 8.48 -14.98 -3.87
C SER A 73 7.50 -15.53 -4.90
N TYR A 74 8.02 -15.99 -6.04
CA TYR A 74 7.26 -16.79 -7.00
C TYR A 74 7.24 -18.26 -6.57
N PHE A 75 6.07 -18.88 -6.67
CA PHE A 75 5.85 -20.28 -6.38
C PHE A 75 5.26 -20.97 -7.61
N GLU A 76 6.04 -21.84 -8.23
CA GLU A 76 5.63 -22.56 -9.45
C GLU A 76 4.36 -23.39 -9.22
N GLU A 77 4.25 -24.07 -8.08
CA GLU A 77 3.07 -24.87 -7.70
C GLU A 77 1.79 -24.04 -7.60
N LEU A 78 1.91 -22.74 -7.30
CA LEU A 78 0.78 -21.82 -7.17
C LEU A 78 0.54 -21.02 -8.46
N HIS A 79 1.33 -21.24 -9.51
CA HIS A 79 1.29 -20.50 -10.78
C HIS A 79 1.27 -18.98 -10.56
N GLY A 80 2.09 -18.50 -9.62
CA GLY A 80 1.94 -17.16 -9.10
C GLY A 80 2.91 -16.84 -7.99
N GLY A 81 2.79 -15.66 -7.42
CA GLY A 81 3.60 -15.25 -6.27
C GLY A 81 2.77 -15.06 -5.01
N ALA A 82 3.41 -15.24 -3.86
CA ALA A 82 2.79 -15.01 -2.57
C ALA A 82 3.76 -14.26 -1.67
N GLY A 83 3.19 -13.51 -0.72
CA GLY A 83 3.97 -12.69 0.18
C GLY A 83 3.20 -12.24 1.40
N PHE A 84 3.93 -11.57 2.29
CA PHE A 84 3.38 -10.92 3.45
C PHE A 84 4.13 -9.63 3.75
N TYR A 85 3.48 -8.77 4.55
CA TYR A 85 4.13 -7.62 5.15
C TYR A 85 3.69 -7.42 6.60
N LEU A 86 4.55 -6.75 7.35
CA LEU A 86 4.31 -6.25 8.69
C LEU A 86 4.81 -4.79 8.72
N SER A 87 4.00 -3.89 9.24
CA SER A 87 4.41 -2.51 9.47
C SER A 87 4.01 -2.04 10.86
N ASN A 88 4.78 -1.09 11.37
CA ASN A 88 4.47 -0.39 12.60
C ASN A 88 4.74 1.10 12.43
N ASP A 89 3.69 1.91 12.46
CA ASP A 89 3.77 3.36 12.42
C ASP A 89 3.56 3.93 13.82
N TYR A 90 4.61 4.53 14.37
CA TYR A 90 4.62 5.12 15.70
C TYR A 90 4.61 6.65 15.62
N LEU A 91 3.53 7.26 16.07
CA LEU A 91 3.30 8.70 16.03
C LEU A 91 3.63 9.35 17.37
N GLY A 92 4.86 9.22 17.84
CA GLY A 92 5.35 9.96 19.00
C GLY A 92 4.64 9.65 20.32
N GLY A 93 4.05 8.45 20.46
CA GLY A 93 3.37 7.98 21.67
C GLY A 93 1.88 8.32 21.73
N ILE A 94 1.34 8.96 20.70
CA ILE A 94 -0.10 9.28 20.57
C ILE A 94 -0.83 8.18 19.80
N VAL A 95 -0.15 7.58 18.82
CA VAL A 95 -0.71 6.52 17.99
C VAL A 95 0.37 5.47 17.76
N ASN A 96 -0.04 4.21 17.82
CA ASN A 96 0.75 3.08 17.36
C ASN A 96 -0.12 2.23 16.41
N ASP A 97 0.17 2.28 15.11
CA ASP A 97 -0.59 1.58 14.07
C ASP A 97 0.21 0.39 13.54
N ILE A 98 -0.20 -0.80 13.97
CA ILE A 98 0.40 -2.06 13.55
C ILE A 98 -0.47 -2.64 12.45
N ARG A 99 0.17 -3.00 11.32
CA ARG A 99 -0.51 -3.58 10.18
C ARG A 99 0.20 -4.84 9.75
N ALA A 100 -0.57 -5.87 9.42
CA ALA A 100 -0.04 -7.07 8.82
C ALA A 100 -0.93 -7.48 7.66
N GLY A 101 -0.33 -8.01 6.61
CA GLY A 101 -1.09 -8.48 5.46
C GLY A 101 -0.41 -9.61 4.74
N PHE A 102 -1.24 -10.40 4.06
CA PHE A 102 -0.83 -11.44 3.14
C PHE A 102 -1.35 -11.10 1.74
N SER A 103 -0.59 -11.49 0.74
CA SER A 103 -0.93 -11.29 -0.66
C SER A 103 -0.62 -12.54 -1.47
N TYR A 104 -1.43 -12.74 -2.50
CA TYR A 104 -1.23 -13.75 -3.53
C TYR A 104 -1.52 -13.12 -4.89
N ALA A 105 -0.72 -13.45 -5.89
CA ALA A 105 -0.89 -13.03 -7.26
C ALA A 105 -0.85 -14.23 -8.20
N TYR A 106 -1.89 -14.41 -9.00
CA TYR A 106 -1.89 -15.39 -10.08
C TYR A 106 -1.26 -14.78 -11.34
N PHE A 107 -0.30 -15.48 -11.96
CA PHE A 107 0.41 -15.02 -13.15
C PHE A 107 -0.09 -15.75 -14.39
N LEU A 108 -0.91 -15.06 -15.20
CA LEU A 108 -1.46 -15.61 -16.44
C LEU A 108 -0.64 -15.15 -17.64
N GLN A 109 -0.07 -16.10 -18.38
CA GLN A 109 0.42 -15.85 -19.74
C GLN A 109 -0.75 -15.97 -20.73
N ALA A 110 -1.39 -14.84 -21.05
CA ALA A 110 -2.55 -14.78 -21.93
C ALA A 110 -2.19 -14.87 -23.42
N GLY A 111 -0.91 -14.77 -23.76
CA GLY A 111 -0.36 -14.97 -25.11
C GLY A 111 1.17 -14.97 -25.08
N GLU A 112 1.84 -15.12 -26.22
CA GLU A 112 3.31 -15.22 -26.28
C GLU A 112 4.02 -14.06 -25.56
N ASN A 113 3.51 -12.83 -25.73
CA ASN A 113 4.08 -11.60 -25.16
C ASN A 113 3.08 -10.84 -24.26
N LEU A 114 1.99 -11.48 -23.82
CA LEU A 114 0.97 -10.85 -22.98
C LEU A 114 0.87 -11.57 -21.64
N PHE A 115 1.16 -10.83 -20.57
CA PHE A 115 1.09 -11.32 -19.19
C PHE A 115 0.09 -10.48 -18.40
N ILE A 116 -0.77 -11.17 -17.66
CA ILE A 116 -1.80 -10.57 -16.82
C ILE A 116 -1.63 -11.13 -15.43
N ASN A 117 -1.36 -10.26 -14.46
CA ASN A 117 -1.24 -10.65 -13.06
C ASN A 117 -2.46 -10.15 -12.29
N ALA A 118 -3.11 -11.04 -11.56
CA ALA A 118 -4.26 -10.71 -10.72
C ALA A 118 -3.91 -11.00 -9.26
N GLY A 119 -3.97 -9.96 -8.42
CA GLY A 119 -3.61 -10.04 -7.00
C GLY A 119 -4.83 -10.00 -6.08
N LEU A 120 -4.76 -10.77 -5.00
CA LEU A 120 -5.65 -10.71 -3.85
C LEU A 120 -4.82 -10.45 -2.60
N SER A 121 -5.34 -9.64 -1.68
CA SER A 121 -4.73 -9.42 -0.38
C SER A 121 -5.76 -9.48 0.74
N ALA A 122 -5.28 -9.86 1.92
CA ALA A 122 -6.00 -9.76 3.18
C ALA A 122 -5.10 -9.06 4.19
N SER A 123 -5.63 -8.12 4.97
CA SER A 123 -4.84 -7.37 5.94
C SER A 123 -5.63 -7.10 7.22
N VAL A 124 -4.91 -7.02 8.32
CA VAL A 124 -5.41 -6.66 9.64
C VAL A 124 -4.68 -5.40 10.12
N PHE A 125 -5.46 -4.43 10.58
CA PHE A 125 -4.95 -3.16 11.09
C PHE A 125 -5.36 -3.01 12.55
N HIS A 126 -4.37 -2.72 13.40
CA HIS A 126 -4.58 -2.46 14.81
C HIS A 126 -3.97 -1.11 15.17
N ARG A 127 -4.83 -0.15 15.51
CA ARG A 127 -4.42 1.18 15.94
C ARG A 127 -4.65 1.34 17.44
N GLY A 128 -3.57 1.45 18.19
CA GLY A 128 -3.56 1.87 19.59
C GLY A 128 -3.44 3.39 19.71
N PHE A 129 -4.08 3.95 20.74
CA PHE A 129 -4.05 5.37 21.13
C PHE A 129 -3.52 5.51 22.55
#